data_AF-A0A8J1LDM4-F1
#
_entry.id   AF-A0A8J1LDM4-F1
#
_cell.length_a   1.000
_cell.length_b   1.000
_cell.length_c   1.000
_cell.angle_alpha   90.00
_cell.angle_beta   90.00
_cell.angle_gamma   90.00
#
_symmetry.space_group_name_H-M   'P 1'
#
loop_
_entity.id
_entity.type
_entity.pdbx_description
1 polymer ?
#
loop_
_entity_poly.entity_id
_entity_poly.type
_entity_poly.pdbx_seq_one_letter_code
_entity_poly.pdbx_strand_id
1 'polypeptide(L)'
;MIWGSIMRCRFPAIPPGSFTHSMSLQILLFTSCSFDTIADDAFQGLKNLEYLFIENNRIKSISRNAFRGLRLLVHLSLSNNRLESLPRSLFLNLPAVKHIDLRGNPMHCGCPIKWLMQWKRGVGKNIGLWPPLPCEEPAKHRGKSLMDLSEKDFYCVNSSLVRRWAFKFPSLSVQSFEFLSDHFVAIAHPFEGRCTFLEWDHSGHVFRHYDSIKGVSVVSCLPIVIGDQLFVVVAQLFGGSSVYRLDPSPSLISPFRLLQHLPDIRKPNDIEAFTTGDGEHYFIITDSAKSGASTLYRWDGRGFYPHQKLPRWYKDTDAEPLLLSGSQHLIISSSSQRPVVYRFEDKHLRRLTDIPEAWDVYAVKHFTDPEDGIFACLVRYMGDSSLVRWDGSMFKELQQIPSRGSHVFQPLYLGRRWYALLGQDFGYTWVYKMEKWEHWEVEDGSEREKQKGPLVPMQELKVVEARAFTSIRVRGRQFIFVASFGGATGVYEYVEEESI
;
A
#
# COMPACT_ATOMS: atom_id res chain seq x y z
N MET A 1 -9.24 -7.09 -53.57
CA MET A 1 -9.05 -7.08 -52.11
C MET A 1 -7.99 -6.04 -51.78
N ILE A 2 -8.30 -5.02 -51.00
CA ILE A 2 -7.36 -3.93 -50.68
C ILE A 2 -6.67 -4.25 -49.36
N TRP A 3 -5.34 -4.38 -49.38
CA TRP A 3 -4.55 -4.77 -48.23
C TRP A 3 -3.49 -3.70 -47.91
N GLY A 4 -3.17 -3.56 -46.63
CA GLY A 4 -2.09 -2.74 -46.12
C GLY A 4 -1.21 -3.55 -45.16
N SER A 5 0.09 -3.33 -45.21
CA SER A 5 1.05 -3.97 -44.31
C SER A 5 2.02 -2.95 -43.75
N ILE A 6 2.19 -2.98 -42.43
CA ILE A 6 3.01 -2.10 -41.64
C ILE A 6 4.03 -2.98 -40.92
N MET A 7 5.29 -2.88 -41.30
CA MET A 7 6.37 -3.72 -40.78
C MET A 7 7.52 -2.89 -40.25
N ARG A 8 8.21 -3.37 -39.21
CA ARG A 8 9.44 -2.75 -38.67
C ARG A 8 9.27 -1.28 -38.26
N CYS A 9 8.11 -0.91 -37.75
CA CYS A 9 7.83 0.47 -37.36
C CYS A 9 8.31 0.79 -35.94
N ARG A 10 8.61 2.08 -35.69
CA ARG A 10 9.20 2.59 -34.43
C ARG A 10 8.37 3.67 -33.72
N PHE A 11 7.06 3.71 -33.95
CA PHE A 11 6.20 4.60 -33.17
C PHE A 11 5.78 3.93 -31.85
N PRO A 12 5.58 4.69 -30.76
CA PRO A 12 5.26 4.12 -29.44
C PRO A 12 3.82 3.60 -29.36
N ALA A 13 2.87 4.22 -30.07
CA ALA A 13 1.46 3.87 -29.97
C ALA A 13 0.72 4.02 -31.31
N ILE A 14 -0.43 3.35 -31.43
CA ILE A 14 -1.42 3.63 -32.48
C ILE A 14 -2.46 4.60 -31.90
N PRO A 15 -2.41 5.91 -32.21
CA PRO A 15 -3.32 6.89 -31.65
C PRO A 15 -4.74 6.79 -32.26
N PRO A 16 -5.74 7.42 -31.62
CA PRO A 16 -7.11 7.45 -32.12
C PRO A 16 -7.18 8.00 -33.55
N GLY A 17 -7.99 7.37 -34.40
CA GLY A 17 -8.24 7.87 -35.76
C GLY A 17 -7.05 7.78 -36.72
N SER A 18 -6.06 6.92 -36.44
CA SER A 18 -4.88 6.72 -37.30
C SER A 18 -5.21 6.35 -38.76
N PHE A 19 -6.44 5.87 -39.02
CA PHE A 19 -6.88 5.36 -40.32
C PHE A 19 -8.16 6.02 -40.84
N THR A 20 -8.48 7.23 -40.39
CA THR A 20 -9.71 7.96 -40.75
C THR A 20 -9.91 8.13 -42.27
N HIS A 21 -8.81 8.21 -43.03
CA HIS A 21 -8.82 8.39 -44.49
C HIS A 21 -8.76 7.07 -45.28
N SER A 22 -8.57 5.92 -44.63
CA SER A 22 -8.30 4.63 -45.28
C SER A 22 -9.54 3.72 -45.33
N MET A 23 -10.69 4.27 -45.71
CA MET A 23 -12.00 3.62 -45.64
C MET A 23 -12.15 2.35 -46.51
N SER A 24 -11.27 2.13 -47.48
CA SER A 24 -11.34 1.02 -48.44
C SER A 24 -10.53 -0.21 -48.03
N LEU A 25 -9.70 -0.15 -46.98
CA LEU A 25 -8.87 -1.26 -46.54
C LEU A 25 -9.73 -2.44 -46.05
N GLN A 26 -9.40 -3.64 -46.54
CA GLN A 26 -10.03 -4.90 -46.15
C GLN A 26 -9.09 -5.78 -45.31
N ILE A 27 -7.78 -5.69 -45.53
CA ILE A 27 -6.76 -6.40 -44.76
C ILE A 27 -5.74 -5.41 -44.22
N LEU A 28 -5.41 -5.51 -42.94
CA LEU A 28 -4.34 -4.74 -42.31
C LEU A 28 -3.45 -5.64 -41.47
N LEU A 29 -2.15 -5.60 -41.73
CA LEU A 29 -1.12 -6.35 -41.00
C LEU A 29 -0.15 -5.41 -40.30
N PHE A 30 0.10 -5.66 -39.02
CA PHE A 30 1.20 -5.10 -38.22
C PHE A 30 2.10 -6.23 -37.74
N THR A 31 3.37 -6.20 -38.13
CA THR A 31 4.32 -7.19 -37.63
C THR A 31 5.73 -6.65 -37.42
N SER A 32 6.41 -7.16 -36.41
CA SER A 32 7.77 -6.74 -36.05
C SER A 32 7.88 -5.23 -35.77
N CYS A 33 6.84 -4.61 -35.23
CA CYS A 33 6.82 -3.21 -34.84
C CYS A 33 7.10 -3.03 -33.34
N SER A 34 7.61 -1.87 -32.95
CA SER A 34 7.93 -1.52 -31.56
C SER A 34 6.94 -0.51 -30.96
N PHE A 35 5.63 -0.73 -31.14
CA PHE A 35 4.60 -0.01 -30.41
C PHE A 35 4.14 -0.86 -29.22
N ASP A 36 3.84 -0.19 -28.11
CA ASP A 36 3.44 -0.84 -26.87
C ASP A 36 1.95 -0.62 -26.54
N THR A 37 1.31 0.36 -27.18
CA THR A 37 -0.04 0.80 -26.82
C THR A 37 -0.95 0.95 -28.04
N ILE A 38 -2.16 0.39 -27.94
CA ILE A 38 -3.26 0.64 -28.90
C ILE A 38 -4.33 1.48 -28.19
N ALA A 39 -4.46 2.75 -28.60
CA ALA A 39 -5.40 3.69 -27.99
C ALA A 39 -6.87 3.39 -28.35
N ASP A 40 -7.79 4.05 -27.65
CA ASP A 40 -9.20 4.05 -28.03
C ASP A 40 -9.36 4.53 -29.48
N ASP A 41 -10.26 3.89 -30.23
CA ASP A 41 -10.57 4.27 -31.62
C ASP A 41 -9.37 4.27 -32.58
N ALA A 42 -8.30 3.53 -32.25
CA ALA A 42 -7.08 3.44 -33.06
C ALA A 42 -7.37 3.12 -34.54
N PHE A 43 -8.35 2.24 -34.78
CA PHE A 43 -8.75 1.77 -36.11
C PHE A 43 -10.00 2.46 -36.66
N GLN A 44 -10.38 3.60 -36.09
CA GLN A 44 -11.52 4.38 -36.59
C GLN A 44 -11.30 4.81 -38.04
N GLY A 45 -12.34 4.65 -38.86
CA GLY A 45 -12.30 4.92 -40.30
C GLY A 45 -12.23 3.65 -41.16
N LEU A 46 -11.75 2.53 -40.60
CA LEU A 46 -11.62 1.24 -41.29
C LEU A 46 -12.95 0.48 -41.39
N LYS A 47 -13.96 1.09 -42.03
CA LYS A 47 -15.33 0.56 -42.11
C LYS A 47 -15.46 -0.75 -42.88
N ASN A 48 -14.56 -1.00 -43.83
CA ASN A 48 -14.55 -2.17 -44.71
C ASN A 48 -13.53 -3.24 -44.31
N LEU A 49 -12.90 -3.11 -43.14
CA LEU A 49 -11.85 -4.01 -42.69
C LEU A 49 -12.44 -5.36 -42.29
N GLU A 50 -11.94 -6.43 -42.91
CA GLU A 50 -12.34 -7.81 -42.68
C GLU A 50 -11.27 -8.60 -41.92
N TYR A 51 -9.98 -8.29 -42.13
CA TYR A 51 -8.87 -9.00 -41.50
C TYR A 51 -7.89 -8.02 -40.85
N LEU A 52 -7.66 -8.19 -39.56
CA LEU A 52 -6.70 -7.41 -38.78
C LEU A 52 -5.71 -8.36 -38.11
N PHE A 53 -4.47 -8.31 -38.58
CA PHE A 53 -3.37 -9.10 -38.04
C PHE A 53 -2.42 -8.18 -37.31
N ILE A 54 -2.31 -8.34 -36.00
CA ILE A 54 -1.33 -7.62 -35.18
C ILE A 54 -0.50 -8.71 -34.50
N GLU A 55 0.62 -9.07 -35.12
CA GLU A 55 1.35 -10.28 -34.76
C GLU A 55 2.84 -10.01 -34.56
N ASN A 56 3.45 -10.66 -33.56
CA ASN A 56 4.89 -10.54 -33.29
C ASN A 56 5.31 -9.08 -32.98
N ASN A 57 4.55 -8.40 -32.13
CA ASN A 57 4.90 -7.08 -31.59
C ASN A 57 5.12 -7.17 -30.07
N ARG A 58 5.39 -6.04 -29.39
CA ARG A 58 5.59 -5.99 -27.92
C ARG A 58 4.52 -5.13 -27.26
N ILE A 59 3.27 -5.55 -27.39
CA ILE A 59 2.13 -4.75 -26.92
C ILE A 59 2.01 -4.90 -25.41
N LYS A 60 2.21 -3.82 -24.68
CA LYS A 60 1.99 -3.74 -23.23
C LYS A 60 0.52 -3.52 -22.89
N SER A 61 -0.20 -2.71 -23.67
CA SER A 61 -1.58 -2.36 -23.35
C SER A 61 -2.47 -2.14 -24.58
N ILE A 62 -3.72 -2.58 -24.47
CA ILE A 62 -4.78 -2.36 -25.46
C ILE A 62 -5.92 -1.67 -24.73
N SER A 63 -6.40 -0.55 -25.26
CA SER A 63 -7.54 0.13 -24.67
C SER A 63 -8.85 -0.63 -24.93
N ARG A 64 -9.83 -0.49 -24.03
CA ARG A 64 -11.13 -1.18 -24.10
C ARG A 64 -11.88 -0.90 -25.40
N ASN A 65 -11.73 0.29 -25.98
CA ASN A 65 -12.41 0.69 -27.22
C ASN A 65 -11.47 0.68 -28.44
N ALA A 66 -10.33 -0.01 -28.37
CA ALA A 66 -9.35 -0.04 -29.46
C ALA A 66 -9.95 -0.47 -30.81
N PHE A 67 -10.80 -1.51 -30.80
CA PHE A 67 -11.42 -2.08 -32.01
C PHE A 67 -12.83 -1.55 -32.28
N ARG A 68 -13.23 -0.45 -31.64
CA ARG A 68 -14.57 0.10 -31.79
C ARG A 68 -14.81 0.53 -33.24
N GLY A 69 -15.97 0.14 -33.77
CA GLY A 69 -16.40 0.54 -35.12
C GLY A 69 -15.97 -0.41 -36.24
N LEU A 70 -15.19 -1.45 -35.96
CA LEU A 70 -14.80 -2.48 -36.92
C LEU A 70 -15.95 -3.49 -37.18
N ARG A 71 -17.03 -3.00 -37.80
CA ARG A 71 -18.29 -3.75 -37.96
C ARG A 71 -18.20 -4.96 -38.89
N LEU A 72 -17.28 -4.94 -39.85
CA LEU A 72 -17.10 -6.00 -40.85
C LEU A 72 -15.91 -6.93 -40.54
N LEU A 73 -15.25 -6.77 -39.38
CA LEU A 73 -14.07 -7.56 -39.04
C LEU A 73 -14.46 -9.02 -38.83
N VAL A 74 -13.87 -9.91 -39.63
CA VAL A 74 -14.08 -11.36 -39.63
C VAL A 74 -12.99 -12.07 -38.83
N HIS A 75 -11.73 -11.63 -38.97
CA HIS A 75 -10.58 -12.27 -38.35
C HIS A 75 -9.72 -11.23 -37.62
N LEU A 76 -9.45 -11.49 -36.33
CA LEU A 76 -8.56 -10.69 -35.49
C LEU A 76 -7.43 -11.58 -34.97
N SER A 77 -6.19 -11.23 -35.25
CA SER A 77 -5.03 -11.89 -34.64
C SER A 77 -4.28 -10.90 -33.75
N LEU A 78 -4.06 -11.30 -32.50
CA LEU A 78 -3.21 -10.64 -31.52
C LEU A 78 -2.09 -11.59 -31.05
N SER A 79 -1.67 -12.50 -31.92
CA SER A 79 -0.70 -13.54 -31.55
C SER A 79 0.71 -12.98 -31.32
N ASN A 80 1.44 -13.59 -30.38
CA ASN A 80 2.85 -13.28 -30.08
C ASN A 80 3.08 -11.79 -29.75
N ASN A 81 2.21 -11.18 -28.94
CA ASN A 81 2.34 -9.77 -28.54
C ASN A 81 2.79 -9.56 -27.09
N ARG A 82 3.07 -10.66 -26.35
CA ARG A 82 3.40 -10.66 -24.91
C ARG A 82 2.28 -10.11 -24.01
N LEU A 83 1.03 -10.30 -24.40
CA LEU A 83 -0.12 -9.85 -23.63
C LEU A 83 -0.34 -10.74 -22.39
N GLU A 84 -0.27 -10.16 -21.20
CA GLU A 84 -0.60 -10.86 -19.96
C GLU A 84 -2.10 -10.87 -19.66
N SER A 85 -2.83 -9.85 -20.12
CA SER A 85 -4.28 -9.78 -19.97
C SER A 85 -4.92 -8.97 -21.10
N LEU A 86 -6.25 -8.99 -21.17
CA LEU A 86 -7.03 -8.21 -22.13
C LEU A 86 -8.08 -7.38 -21.38
N PRO A 87 -8.33 -6.12 -21.78
CA PRO A 87 -9.36 -5.29 -21.17
C PRO A 87 -10.76 -5.91 -21.31
N ARG A 88 -11.58 -5.77 -20.26
CA ARG A 88 -12.95 -6.31 -20.24
C ARG A 88 -13.78 -5.76 -21.41
N SER A 89 -14.50 -6.63 -22.10
CA SER A 89 -15.37 -6.29 -23.23
C SER A 89 -14.66 -5.87 -24.52
N LEU A 90 -13.36 -6.14 -24.68
CA LEU A 90 -12.61 -5.80 -25.89
C LEU A 90 -13.30 -6.26 -27.19
N PHE A 91 -14.00 -7.39 -27.14
CA PHE A 91 -14.68 -8.01 -28.29
C PHE A 91 -16.19 -7.74 -28.37
N LEU A 92 -16.76 -6.93 -27.47
CA LEU A 92 -18.22 -6.75 -27.38
C LEU A 92 -18.83 -6.09 -28.62
N ASN A 93 -18.06 -5.27 -29.33
CA ASN A 93 -18.52 -4.45 -30.46
C ASN A 93 -18.00 -4.95 -31.83
N LEU A 94 -17.78 -6.26 -31.96
CA LEU A 94 -17.30 -6.90 -33.20
C LEU A 94 -18.35 -7.89 -33.74
N PRO A 95 -19.43 -7.42 -34.39
CA PRO A 95 -20.58 -8.26 -34.74
C PRO A 95 -20.29 -9.30 -35.83
N ALA A 96 -19.29 -9.07 -36.69
CA ALA A 96 -18.94 -9.97 -37.79
C ALA A 96 -17.81 -10.95 -37.47
N VAL A 97 -17.21 -10.87 -36.27
CA VAL A 97 -15.98 -11.62 -35.98
C VAL A 97 -16.27 -13.11 -35.86
N LYS A 98 -15.48 -13.91 -36.57
CA LYS A 98 -15.58 -15.38 -36.59
C LYS A 98 -14.35 -16.04 -35.97
N HIS A 99 -13.20 -15.37 -36.03
CA HIS A 99 -11.94 -15.92 -35.55
C HIS A 99 -11.14 -14.90 -34.75
N ILE A 100 -10.66 -15.33 -33.59
CA ILE A 100 -9.72 -14.58 -32.76
C ILE A 100 -8.52 -15.48 -32.47
N ASP A 101 -7.32 -15.00 -32.75
CA ASP A 101 -6.07 -15.67 -32.42
C ASP A 101 -5.32 -14.91 -31.31
N LEU A 102 -5.07 -15.59 -30.19
CA LEU A 102 -4.37 -15.06 -29.03
C LEU A 102 -3.11 -15.89 -28.68
N ARG A 103 -2.65 -16.78 -29.57
CA ARG A 103 -1.50 -17.66 -29.31
C ARG A 103 -0.23 -16.90 -28.95
N GLY A 104 0.66 -17.54 -28.21
CA GLY A 104 2.00 -17.02 -27.91
C GLY A 104 1.99 -15.78 -27.00
N ASN A 105 0.93 -15.64 -26.20
CA ASN A 105 0.85 -14.60 -25.17
C ASN A 105 0.90 -15.27 -23.77
N PRO A 106 1.69 -14.73 -22.82
CA PRO A 106 1.87 -15.28 -21.48
C PRO A 106 0.69 -14.90 -20.57
N MET A 107 -0.46 -15.55 -20.79
CA MET A 107 -1.72 -15.10 -20.18
C MET A 107 -1.75 -15.33 -18.67
N HIS A 108 -2.05 -14.27 -17.92
CA HIS A 108 -2.35 -14.30 -16.50
C HIS A 108 -3.83 -14.66 -16.29
N CYS A 109 -4.09 -15.93 -15.99
CA CYS A 109 -5.40 -16.51 -15.69
C CYS A 109 -5.93 -16.15 -14.29
N GLY A 110 -5.90 -14.86 -13.98
CA GLY A 110 -6.53 -14.26 -12.83
C GLY A 110 -7.82 -13.51 -13.20
N CYS A 111 -8.30 -12.68 -12.29
CA CYS A 111 -9.54 -11.92 -12.47
C CYS A 111 -9.59 -11.02 -13.70
N PRO A 112 -8.49 -10.36 -14.12
CA PRO A 112 -8.50 -9.53 -15.33
C PRO A 112 -8.94 -10.27 -16.60
N ILE A 113 -8.73 -11.59 -16.69
CA ILE A 113 -9.08 -12.39 -17.87
C ILE A 113 -10.31 -13.32 -17.68
N LYS A 114 -10.90 -13.35 -16.47
CA LYS A 114 -12.15 -14.10 -16.19
C LYS A 114 -13.24 -13.82 -17.23
N TRP A 115 -13.37 -12.56 -17.66
CA TRP A 115 -14.36 -12.15 -18.64
C TRP A 115 -14.20 -12.85 -19.99
N LEU A 116 -12.97 -13.19 -20.42
CA LEU A 116 -12.71 -13.81 -21.72
C LEU A 116 -13.26 -15.24 -21.76
N MET A 117 -13.03 -15.99 -20.67
CA MET A 117 -13.62 -17.31 -20.47
C MET A 117 -15.15 -17.23 -20.47
N GLN A 118 -15.74 -16.29 -19.71
CA GLN A 118 -17.19 -16.08 -19.68
C GLN A 118 -17.75 -15.68 -21.05
N TRP A 119 -17.08 -14.76 -21.74
CA TRP A 119 -17.47 -14.33 -23.08
C TRP A 119 -17.44 -15.49 -24.07
N LYS A 120 -16.41 -16.33 -24.05
CA LYS A 120 -16.31 -17.50 -24.93
C LYS A 120 -17.42 -18.52 -24.66
N ARG A 121 -17.84 -18.69 -23.40
CA ARG A 121 -18.95 -19.57 -23.01
C ARG A 121 -20.32 -18.99 -23.34
N GLY A 122 -20.46 -17.66 -23.32
CA GLY A 122 -21.69 -16.95 -23.62
C GLY A 122 -21.74 -16.45 -25.07
N VAL A 123 -21.63 -15.13 -25.24
CA VAL A 123 -21.83 -14.42 -26.51
C VAL A 123 -20.88 -14.91 -27.61
N GLY A 124 -19.66 -15.30 -27.26
CA GLY A 124 -18.62 -15.75 -28.19
C GLY A 124 -18.59 -17.27 -28.45
N LYS A 125 -19.64 -18.02 -28.10
CA LYS A 125 -19.65 -19.50 -28.24
C LYS A 125 -19.32 -20.00 -29.65
N ASN A 126 -19.79 -19.29 -30.69
CA ASN A 126 -19.59 -19.64 -32.09
C ASN A 126 -18.32 -19.02 -32.71
N ILE A 127 -17.59 -18.20 -31.95
CA ILE A 127 -16.35 -17.58 -32.40
C ILE A 127 -15.21 -18.56 -32.14
N GLY A 128 -14.44 -18.84 -33.20
CA GLY A 128 -13.25 -19.67 -33.12
C GLY A 128 -12.13 -18.94 -32.41
N LEU A 129 -11.87 -19.31 -31.16
CA LEU A 129 -10.68 -18.89 -30.42
C LEU A 129 -9.63 -19.98 -30.63
N TRP A 130 -8.62 -19.70 -31.45
CA TRP A 130 -7.59 -20.67 -31.83
C TRP A 130 -6.51 -20.79 -30.73
N PRO A 131 -5.82 -21.95 -30.64
CA PRO A 131 -6.06 -23.19 -29.89
C PRO A 131 -5.95 -22.96 -28.34
N PRO A 132 -5.73 -23.95 -27.43
CA PRO A 132 -5.96 -23.70 -26.00
C PRO A 132 -5.03 -22.59 -25.51
N LEU A 133 -5.61 -21.59 -24.85
CA LEU A 133 -4.89 -20.46 -24.29
C LEU A 133 -4.24 -20.94 -22.98
N PRO A 134 -2.95 -21.30 -22.96
CA PRO A 134 -2.35 -21.80 -21.73
C PRO A 134 -2.16 -20.62 -20.79
N CYS A 135 -2.46 -20.84 -19.52
CA CYS A 135 -2.14 -19.90 -18.46
C CYS A 135 -0.64 -19.98 -18.17
N GLU A 136 0.02 -18.83 -18.13
CA GLU A 136 1.40 -18.74 -17.61
C GLU A 136 1.37 -18.51 -16.09
N GLU A 137 0.45 -17.65 -15.67
CA GLU A 137 0.18 -17.30 -14.28
C GLU A 137 -1.33 -17.42 -13.97
N PRO A 138 -1.76 -17.45 -12.70
CA PRO A 138 -0.94 -17.69 -11.51
C PRO A 138 -0.36 -19.12 -11.50
N ALA A 139 0.73 -19.38 -10.76
CA ALA A 139 1.37 -20.71 -10.64
C ALA A 139 0.41 -21.91 -10.48
N LYS A 140 -0.71 -21.74 -9.74
CA LYS A 140 -1.76 -22.77 -9.57
C LYS A 140 -2.46 -23.21 -10.88
N HIS A 141 -2.41 -22.36 -11.90
CA HIS A 141 -3.05 -22.52 -13.19
C HIS A 141 -2.04 -22.67 -14.32
N ARG A 142 -0.74 -22.55 -14.04
CA ARG A 142 0.31 -22.64 -15.06
C ARG A 142 0.16 -23.92 -15.89
N GLY A 143 0.16 -23.76 -17.21
CA GLY A 143 -0.02 -24.83 -18.19
C GLY A 143 -1.47 -25.31 -18.41
N LYS A 144 -2.43 -24.93 -17.55
CA LYS A 144 -3.86 -25.22 -17.79
C LYS A 144 -4.40 -24.33 -18.89
N SER A 145 -5.40 -24.81 -19.65
CA SER A 145 -6.11 -23.92 -20.56
C SER A 145 -7.07 -23.02 -19.80
N LEU A 146 -7.16 -21.74 -20.20
CA LEU A 146 -8.19 -20.81 -19.70
C LEU A 146 -9.61 -21.39 -19.83
N MET A 147 -9.86 -22.21 -20.84
CA MET A 147 -11.17 -22.81 -21.09
C MET A 147 -11.51 -23.98 -20.17
N ASP A 148 -10.51 -24.57 -19.53
CA ASP A 148 -10.67 -25.66 -18.55
C ASP A 148 -10.97 -25.12 -17.15
N LEU A 149 -10.72 -23.82 -16.91
CA LEU A 149 -11.00 -23.17 -15.64
C LEU A 149 -12.50 -22.90 -15.46
N SER A 150 -12.98 -23.03 -14.23
CA SER A 150 -14.34 -22.66 -13.82
C SER A 150 -14.35 -21.27 -13.20
N GLU A 151 -15.54 -20.69 -12.96
CA GLU A 151 -15.62 -19.40 -12.26
C GLU A 151 -14.99 -19.42 -10.87
N LYS A 152 -15.01 -20.58 -10.20
CA LYS A 152 -14.44 -20.80 -8.86
C LYS A 152 -12.91 -20.76 -8.85
N ASP A 153 -12.28 -20.96 -10.00
CA ASP A 153 -10.83 -20.90 -10.16
C ASP A 153 -10.30 -19.45 -10.13
N PHE A 154 -11.20 -18.47 -10.26
CA PHE A 154 -10.92 -17.04 -10.23
C PHE A 154 -11.40 -16.44 -8.89
N TYR A 155 -10.46 -16.03 -8.04
CA TYR A 155 -10.79 -15.38 -6.78
C TYR A 155 -10.85 -13.86 -6.99
N CYS A 156 -12.03 -13.38 -7.40
CA CYS A 156 -12.25 -11.98 -7.78
C CYS A 156 -12.97 -11.24 -6.69
N VAL A 157 -12.16 -10.68 -5.81
CA VAL A 157 -12.63 -9.85 -4.72
C VAL A 157 -12.27 -8.41 -5.03
N ASN A 158 -13.28 -7.56 -5.12
CA ASN A 158 -13.09 -6.13 -5.10
C ASN A 158 -12.97 -5.70 -3.64
N SER A 159 -11.81 -5.14 -3.28
CA SER A 159 -11.56 -4.66 -1.92
C SER A 159 -11.76 -3.15 -1.89
N SER A 160 -12.50 -2.64 -0.91
CA SER A 160 -12.67 -1.21 -0.71
C SER A 160 -12.64 -0.83 0.77
N LEU A 161 -12.28 0.42 1.05
CA LEU A 161 -12.37 1.04 2.36
C LEU A 161 -13.61 1.92 2.41
N VAL A 162 -14.60 1.50 3.18
CA VAL A 162 -15.89 2.18 3.33
C VAL A 162 -15.90 2.96 4.64
N ARG A 163 -16.10 4.28 4.59
CA ARG A 163 -16.16 5.11 5.79
C ARG A 163 -17.41 4.77 6.62
N ARG A 164 -17.23 4.34 7.86
CA ARG A 164 -18.31 3.99 8.78
C ARG A 164 -18.62 5.10 9.77
N TRP A 165 -17.57 5.62 10.41
CA TRP A 165 -17.72 6.59 11.48
C TRP A 165 -16.76 7.76 11.32
N ALA A 166 -17.07 8.82 12.04
CA ALA A 166 -16.29 10.03 12.11
C ALA A 166 -16.41 10.61 13.51
N PHE A 167 -15.29 10.82 14.15
CA PHE A 167 -15.24 11.57 15.38
C PHE A 167 -14.89 13.02 15.07
N LYS A 168 -15.73 13.95 15.52
CA LYS A 168 -15.63 15.39 15.19
C LYS A 168 -14.50 16.13 15.92
N PHE A 169 -13.46 15.41 16.32
CA PHE A 169 -12.29 15.95 16.98
C PHE A 169 -11.04 15.66 16.14
N PRO A 170 -10.12 16.64 16.03
CA PRO A 170 -8.82 16.40 15.43
C PRO A 170 -7.95 15.47 16.28
N SER A 171 -7.01 14.80 15.63
CA SER A 171 -6.06 13.89 16.28
C SER A 171 -4.72 13.90 15.55
N LEU A 172 -3.65 13.57 16.28
CA LEU A 172 -2.29 13.52 15.75
C LEU A 172 -1.80 12.09 15.55
N SER A 173 -2.07 11.22 16.52
CA SER A 173 -1.69 9.80 16.46
C SER A 173 -2.86 8.92 16.87
N VAL A 174 -2.86 7.69 16.36
CA VAL A 174 -3.85 6.67 16.66
C VAL A 174 -3.20 5.30 16.68
N GLN A 175 -3.51 4.49 17.69
CA GLN A 175 -2.91 3.18 17.86
C GLN A 175 -3.94 2.18 18.39
N SER A 176 -4.08 1.05 17.70
CA SER A 176 -4.88 -0.08 18.19
C SER A 176 -4.05 -1.00 19.06
N PHE A 177 -4.69 -1.57 20.09
CA PHE A 177 -4.07 -2.57 20.94
C PHE A 177 -5.12 -3.53 21.49
N GLU A 178 -4.68 -4.71 21.91
CA GLU A 178 -5.50 -5.70 22.58
C GLU A 178 -5.06 -5.80 24.05
N PHE A 179 -6.01 -5.87 24.96
CA PHE A 179 -5.74 -6.03 26.39
C PHE A 179 -6.83 -6.88 27.02
N LEU A 180 -6.45 -7.94 27.74
CA LEU A 180 -7.36 -8.90 28.36
C LEU A 180 -8.45 -9.46 27.41
N SER A 181 -8.13 -9.65 26.14
CA SER A 181 -9.02 -10.12 25.06
C SER A 181 -10.03 -9.09 24.52
N ASP A 182 -10.02 -7.87 25.04
CA ASP A 182 -10.78 -6.74 24.49
C ASP A 182 -9.91 -5.88 23.59
N HIS A 183 -10.60 -5.12 22.72
CA HIS A 183 -10.00 -4.41 21.59
C HIS A 183 -10.13 -2.92 21.82
N PHE A 184 -9.00 -2.23 21.86
CA PHE A 184 -8.93 -0.82 22.21
C PHE A 184 -8.24 0.01 21.13
N VAL A 185 -8.55 1.30 21.13
CA VAL A 185 -7.88 2.30 20.29
C VAL A 185 -7.52 3.51 21.16
N ALA A 186 -6.23 3.85 21.22
CA ALA A 186 -5.73 5.08 21.83
C ALA A 186 -5.62 6.18 20.76
N ILE A 187 -6.08 7.39 21.08
CA ILE A 187 -6.05 8.55 20.18
C ILE A 187 -5.49 9.76 20.92
N ALA A 188 -4.48 10.42 20.35
CA ALA A 188 -3.94 11.66 20.88
C ALA A 188 -4.66 12.89 20.30
N HIS A 189 -5.22 13.74 21.17
CA HIS A 189 -5.85 15.00 20.80
C HIS A 189 -4.96 16.18 21.20
N PRO A 190 -4.17 16.74 20.26
CA PRO A 190 -3.17 17.76 20.60
C PRO A 190 -3.81 19.06 21.12
N PHE A 191 -4.93 19.49 20.53
CA PHE A 191 -5.59 20.76 20.86
C PHE A 191 -6.48 20.69 22.11
N GLU A 192 -7.17 19.57 22.30
CA GLU A 192 -7.98 19.37 23.52
C GLU A 192 -7.13 19.00 24.73
N GLY A 193 -5.92 18.50 24.51
CA GLY A 193 -5.00 18.13 25.56
C GLY A 193 -5.41 16.84 26.30
N ARG A 194 -5.61 15.76 25.55
CA ARG A 194 -5.89 14.44 26.14
C ARG A 194 -5.52 13.28 25.23
N CYS A 195 -5.26 12.13 25.84
CA CYS A 195 -5.38 10.81 25.21
C CYS A 195 -6.80 10.28 25.44
N THR A 196 -7.49 9.87 24.39
CA THR A 196 -8.78 9.18 24.48
C THR A 196 -8.57 7.69 24.23
N PHE A 197 -9.19 6.84 25.03
CA PHE A 197 -9.23 5.39 24.83
C PHE A 197 -10.64 4.99 24.42
N LEU A 198 -10.74 4.25 23.33
CA LEU A 198 -11.99 3.66 22.88
C LEU A 198 -11.93 2.15 23.07
N GLU A 199 -13.04 1.55 23.47
CA GLU A 199 -13.23 0.11 23.62
C GLU A 199 -14.31 -0.37 22.65
N TRP A 200 -14.14 -1.57 22.12
CA TRP A 200 -15.16 -2.20 21.28
C TRP A 200 -16.38 -2.65 22.10
N ASP A 201 -17.54 -2.07 21.83
CA ASP A 201 -18.81 -2.56 22.39
C ASP A 201 -19.33 -3.76 21.59
N HIS A 202 -19.25 -4.94 22.22
CA HIS A 202 -19.71 -6.21 21.68
C HIS A 202 -21.21 -6.27 21.36
N SER A 203 -22.03 -5.42 21.99
CA SER A 203 -23.49 -5.36 21.78
C SER A 203 -23.86 -4.36 20.70
N GLY A 204 -23.26 -3.18 20.72
CA GLY A 204 -23.52 -2.10 19.77
C GLY A 204 -22.73 -2.17 18.47
N HIS A 205 -21.73 -3.06 18.37
CA HIS A 205 -20.82 -3.19 17.23
C HIS A 205 -20.16 -1.86 16.83
N VAL A 206 -19.75 -1.08 17.83
CA VAL A 206 -19.16 0.25 17.68
C VAL A 206 -18.10 0.48 18.75
N PHE A 207 -17.11 1.31 18.45
CA PHE A 207 -16.15 1.77 19.44
C PHE A 207 -16.77 2.86 20.33
N ARG A 208 -16.76 2.64 21.64
CA ARG A 208 -17.26 3.59 22.66
C ARG A 208 -16.10 4.16 23.46
N HIS A 209 -16.32 5.34 24.03
CA HIS A 209 -15.38 5.94 24.97
C HIS A 209 -15.22 5.03 26.20
N TYR A 210 -13.97 4.70 26.54
CA TYR A 210 -13.59 3.94 27.73
C TYR A 210 -13.12 4.89 28.83
N ASP A 211 -12.05 5.64 28.57
CA ASP A 211 -11.51 6.65 29.50
C ASP A 211 -10.64 7.68 28.77
N SER A 212 -10.09 8.65 29.49
CA SER A 212 -9.14 9.63 28.96
C SER A 212 -8.09 10.08 29.96
N ILE A 213 -6.85 10.22 29.49
CA ILE A 213 -5.75 10.83 30.25
C ILE A 213 -5.60 12.28 29.81
N LYS A 214 -5.67 13.23 30.74
CA LYS A 214 -5.43 14.65 30.46
C LYS A 214 -3.93 14.92 30.32
N GLY A 215 -3.54 15.72 29.33
CA GLY A 215 -2.15 16.14 29.11
C GLY A 215 -2.08 17.38 28.24
N VAL A 216 -1.17 18.31 28.52
CA VAL A 216 -1.03 19.52 27.70
C VAL A 216 -0.28 19.18 26.42
N SER A 217 -0.85 19.51 25.26
CA SER A 217 -0.23 19.33 23.93
C SER A 217 0.33 17.92 23.71
N VAL A 218 -0.56 16.93 23.85
CA VAL A 218 -0.25 15.52 23.66
C VAL A 218 0.09 15.23 22.20
N VAL A 219 1.22 14.57 21.98
CA VAL A 219 1.72 14.18 20.65
C VAL A 219 1.37 12.73 20.35
N SER A 220 1.65 11.83 21.29
CA SER A 220 1.43 10.40 21.15
C SER A 220 1.01 9.76 22.46
N CYS A 221 0.20 8.70 22.35
CA CYS A 221 -0.35 7.90 23.44
C CYS A 221 -0.06 6.43 23.13
N LEU A 222 1.11 5.93 23.54
CA LEU A 222 1.58 4.58 23.23
C LEU A 222 1.16 3.60 24.33
N PRO A 223 0.20 2.68 24.10
CA PRO A 223 -0.08 1.58 24.99
C PRO A 223 1.06 0.54 24.96
N ILE A 224 1.44 0.04 26.13
CA ILE A 224 2.41 -1.04 26.30
C ILE A 224 1.81 -2.07 27.25
N VAL A 225 1.65 -3.32 26.79
CA VAL A 225 1.13 -4.43 27.59
C VAL A 225 2.30 -5.31 28.04
N ILE A 226 2.43 -5.50 29.35
CA ILE A 226 3.45 -6.37 29.96
C ILE A 226 2.72 -7.34 30.89
N GLY A 227 2.64 -8.60 30.50
CA GLY A 227 1.81 -9.59 31.22
C GLY A 227 0.34 -9.19 31.22
N ASP A 228 -0.24 -9.05 32.41
CA ASP A 228 -1.62 -8.61 32.64
C ASP A 228 -1.73 -7.10 32.95
N GLN A 229 -0.65 -6.35 32.80
CA GLN A 229 -0.59 -4.92 33.10
C GLN A 229 -0.59 -4.08 31.83
N LEU A 230 -1.38 -3.00 31.84
CA LEU A 230 -1.40 -1.99 30.78
C LEU A 230 -0.72 -0.71 31.25
N PHE A 231 0.25 -0.25 30.48
CA PHE A 231 0.90 1.04 30.62
C PHE A 231 0.60 1.91 29.42
N VAL A 232 0.63 3.22 29.60
CA VAL A 232 0.52 4.20 28.51
C VAL A 232 1.61 5.23 28.65
N VAL A 233 2.45 5.37 27.62
CA VAL A 233 3.40 6.47 27.51
C VAL A 233 2.73 7.64 26.81
N VAL A 234 2.64 8.77 27.49
CA VAL A 234 2.03 10.01 27.00
C VAL A 234 3.15 11.00 26.69
N ALA A 235 3.44 11.20 25.40
CA ALA A 235 4.38 12.22 24.94
C ALA A 235 3.71 13.59 24.89
N GLN A 236 4.36 14.61 25.44
CA GLN A 236 3.83 15.96 25.51
C GLN A 236 4.89 17.00 25.15
N LEU A 237 4.50 18.00 24.34
CA LEU A 237 5.37 19.15 24.06
C LEU A 237 5.52 20.09 25.27
N PHE A 238 4.52 20.11 26.16
CA PHE A 238 4.50 20.95 27.35
C PHE A 238 4.10 20.15 28.58
N GLY A 239 4.68 20.49 29.73
CA GLY A 239 4.41 19.81 31.01
C GLY A 239 5.21 18.53 31.25
N GLY A 240 6.05 18.11 30.29
CA GLY A 240 6.84 16.89 30.37
C GLY A 240 6.04 15.64 29.98
N SER A 241 6.73 14.66 29.41
CA SER A 241 6.11 13.37 29.07
C SER A 241 5.97 12.51 30.31
N SER A 242 5.05 11.55 30.33
CA SER A 242 4.77 10.72 31.52
C SER A 242 4.33 9.31 31.14
N VAL A 243 4.47 8.37 32.08
CA VAL A 243 3.93 7.01 31.96
C VAL A 243 2.79 6.83 32.95
N TYR A 244 1.69 6.28 32.48
CA TYR A 244 0.52 5.91 33.27
C TYR A 244 0.39 4.39 33.33
N ARG A 245 -0.19 3.87 34.40
CA ARG A 245 -0.55 2.46 34.58
C ARG A 245 -2.06 2.37 34.77
N LEU A 246 -2.70 1.40 34.11
CA LEU A 246 -4.10 1.07 34.35
C LEU A 246 -4.24 0.39 35.73
N ASP A 247 -5.12 0.93 36.57
CA ASP A 247 -5.56 0.35 37.83
C ASP A 247 -7.06 0.05 37.74
N PRO A 248 -7.47 -1.22 37.62
CA PRO A 248 -8.87 -1.58 37.37
C PRO A 248 -9.76 -1.49 38.63
N SER A 249 -9.26 -0.90 39.73
CA SER A 249 -10.01 -0.79 40.98
C SER A 249 -11.36 -0.06 40.79
N PRO A 250 -12.50 -0.68 41.16
CA PRO A 250 -13.84 -0.12 40.88
C PRO A 250 -14.18 1.14 41.68
N SER A 251 -13.35 1.50 42.66
CA SER A 251 -13.50 2.73 43.47
C SER A 251 -12.95 3.98 42.78
N LEU A 252 -12.22 3.83 41.68
CA LEU A 252 -11.56 4.94 40.99
C LEU A 252 -12.50 5.57 39.95
N ILE A 253 -12.46 6.91 39.88
CA ILE A 253 -13.19 7.69 38.86
C ILE A 253 -12.55 7.52 37.48
N SER A 254 -11.22 7.40 37.42
CA SER A 254 -10.44 7.08 36.22
C SER A 254 -9.40 6.01 36.58
N PRO A 255 -9.34 4.88 35.85
CA PRO A 255 -8.40 3.80 36.13
C PRO A 255 -6.94 4.16 35.81
N PHE A 256 -6.65 5.15 34.96
CA PHE A 256 -5.26 5.47 34.62
C PHE A 256 -4.57 6.30 35.72
N ARG A 257 -3.53 5.74 36.31
CA ARG A 257 -2.72 6.36 37.38
C ARG A 257 -1.36 6.75 36.85
N LEU A 258 -0.92 7.96 37.14
CA LEU A 258 0.45 8.40 36.86
C LEU A 258 1.43 7.48 37.61
N LEU A 259 2.32 6.84 36.86
CA LEU A 259 3.38 5.99 37.39
C LEU A 259 4.68 6.78 37.55
N GLN A 260 5.07 7.54 36.52
CA GLN A 260 6.32 8.29 36.49
C GLN A 260 6.30 9.44 35.49
N HIS A 261 7.13 10.44 35.74
CA HIS A 261 7.43 11.51 34.79
C HIS A 261 8.72 11.22 34.00
N LEU A 262 8.79 11.74 32.78
CA LEU A 262 9.91 11.61 31.84
C LEU A 262 10.46 13.02 31.51
N PRO A 263 11.24 13.66 32.41
CA PRO A 263 11.63 15.06 32.28
C PRO A 263 12.71 15.33 31.23
N ASP A 264 13.42 14.29 30.78
CA ASP A 264 14.61 14.42 29.92
C ASP A 264 14.30 14.68 28.43
N ILE A 265 13.03 14.55 28.01
CA ILE A 265 12.60 14.80 26.64
C ILE A 265 12.06 16.22 26.51
N ARG A 266 12.54 16.96 25.50
CA ARG A 266 12.16 18.36 25.28
C ARG A 266 11.05 18.52 24.25
N LYS A 267 11.20 17.94 23.06
CA LYS A 267 10.20 18.03 21.98
C LYS A 267 9.92 16.66 21.39
N PRO A 268 9.14 15.82 22.09
CA PRO A 268 8.80 14.50 21.59
C PRO A 268 8.06 14.63 20.25
N ASN A 269 8.42 13.82 19.26
CA ASN A 269 7.70 13.77 17.99
C ASN A 269 7.04 12.41 17.73
N ASP A 270 7.72 11.33 18.12
CA ASP A 270 7.24 9.97 17.94
C ASP A 270 7.64 9.09 19.14
N ILE A 271 6.89 8.00 19.36
CA ILE A 271 7.17 6.99 20.37
C ILE A 271 6.92 5.61 19.77
N GLU A 272 7.89 4.71 19.93
CA GLU A 272 7.72 3.30 19.58
C GLU A 272 8.17 2.38 20.70
N ALA A 273 7.58 1.19 20.76
CA ALA A 273 7.96 0.14 21.69
C ALA A 273 8.39 -1.13 20.97
N PHE A 274 9.30 -1.88 21.59
CA PHE A 274 9.67 -3.22 21.14
C PHE A 274 10.00 -4.11 22.32
N THR A 275 9.85 -5.42 22.12
CA THR A 275 10.22 -6.46 23.07
C THR A 275 11.26 -7.33 22.43
N THR A 276 12.37 -7.57 23.13
CA THR A 276 13.46 -8.40 22.63
C THR A 276 13.16 -9.89 22.83
N GLY A 277 13.90 -10.77 22.15
CA GLY A 277 13.68 -12.22 22.23
C GLY A 277 13.87 -12.83 23.63
N ASP A 278 14.60 -12.17 24.52
CA ASP A 278 14.76 -12.51 25.95
C ASP A 278 13.64 -11.95 26.84
N GLY A 279 12.61 -11.31 26.27
CA GLY A 279 11.43 -10.82 26.99
C GLY A 279 11.62 -9.45 27.66
N GLU A 280 12.67 -8.71 27.32
CA GLU A 280 12.90 -7.37 27.87
C GLU A 280 12.11 -6.32 27.06
N HIS A 281 11.45 -5.42 27.77
CA HIS A 281 10.57 -4.42 27.17
C HIS A 281 11.25 -3.05 27.12
N TYR A 282 11.21 -2.43 25.94
CA TYR A 282 11.78 -1.12 25.69
C TYR A 282 10.77 -0.22 24.99
N PHE A 283 10.89 1.09 25.21
CA PHE A 283 10.32 2.08 24.32
C PHE A 283 11.31 3.20 24.06
N ILE A 284 11.21 3.85 22.91
CA ILE A 284 12.00 5.02 22.56
C ILE A 284 11.07 6.21 22.34
N ILE A 285 11.47 7.39 22.84
CA ILE A 285 10.86 8.66 22.47
C ILE A 285 11.87 9.42 21.61
N THR A 286 11.47 9.80 20.39
CA THR A 286 12.30 10.66 19.53
C THR A 286 12.17 12.11 19.94
N ASP A 287 13.29 12.84 19.97
CA ASP A 287 13.30 14.26 20.31
C ASP A 287 13.71 15.11 19.10
N SER A 288 12.77 15.93 18.64
CA SER A 288 12.96 16.83 17.50
C SER A 288 13.73 18.12 17.86
N ALA A 289 14.05 18.34 19.14
CA ALA A 289 14.88 19.45 19.58
C ALA A 289 16.37 19.10 19.51
N LYS A 290 17.17 19.97 18.89
CA LYS A 290 18.64 19.87 18.88
C LYS A 290 19.27 19.80 20.29
N SER A 291 18.65 20.45 21.27
CA SER A 291 19.09 20.46 22.67
C SER A 291 18.57 19.27 23.50
N GLY A 292 17.65 18.49 22.92
CA GLY A 292 17.15 17.24 23.46
C GLY A 292 17.96 16.04 22.95
N ALA A 293 17.55 14.85 23.38
CA ALA A 293 18.13 13.60 22.89
C ALA A 293 17.05 12.52 22.87
N SER A 294 16.89 11.86 21.72
CA SER A 294 16.07 10.66 21.62
C SER A 294 16.57 9.63 22.62
N THR A 295 15.67 9.10 23.45
CA THR A 295 16.05 8.30 24.62
C THR A 295 15.29 6.98 24.59
N LEU A 296 16.04 5.89 24.65
CA LEU A 296 15.56 4.53 24.86
C LEU A 296 15.37 4.29 26.36
N TYR A 297 14.20 3.82 26.75
CA TYR A 297 13.83 3.46 28.11
C TYR A 297 13.66 1.94 28.22
N ARG A 298 13.98 1.38 29.37
CA ARG A 298 13.88 -0.06 29.66
C ARG A 298 13.00 -0.30 30.88
N TRP A 299 12.15 -1.32 30.80
CA TRP A 299 11.37 -1.82 31.93
C TRP A 299 12.28 -2.57 32.94
N ASP A 300 12.20 -2.21 34.23
CA ASP A 300 12.97 -2.87 35.30
C ASP A 300 12.12 -3.75 36.25
N GLY A 301 10.83 -3.88 35.97
CA GLY A 301 9.85 -4.55 36.85
C GLY A 301 8.99 -3.59 37.69
N ARG A 302 9.39 -2.32 37.83
CA ARG A 302 8.63 -1.28 38.56
C ARG A 302 8.26 -0.10 37.68
N GLY A 303 9.15 0.27 36.76
CA GLY A 303 9.00 1.42 35.89
C GLY A 303 9.90 1.33 34.66
N PHE A 304 9.87 2.38 33.85
CA PHE A 304 10.68 2.53 32.66
C PHE A 304 11.77 3.57 32.89
N TYR A 305 13.04 3.15 32.88
CA TYR A 305 14.16 4.05 33.18
C TYR A 305 15.02 4.31 31.94
N PRO A 306 15.62 5.51 31.80
CA PRO A 306 16.53 5.80 30.69
C PRO A 306 17.64 4.76 30.61
N HIS A 307 17.73 4.08 29.47
CA HIS A 307 18.71 3.03 29.20
C HIS A 307 19.83 3.52 28.28
N GLN A 308 19.47 4.23 27.21
CA GLN A 308 20.45 4.81 26.29
C GLN A 308 19.92 6.11 25.67
N LYS A 309 20.78 7.13 25.57
CA LYS A 309 20.50 8.35 24.82
C LYS A 309 21.20 8.28 23.47
N LEU A 310 20.49 8.56 22.39
CA LEU A 310 21.07 8.70 21.06
C LEU A 310 21.83 10.04 20.95
N PRO A 311 22.72 10.19 19.95
CA PRO A 311 23.52 11.40 19.79
C PRO A 311 22.67 12.68 19.77
N ARG A 312 23.11 13.69 20.52
CA ARG A 312 22.50 15.02 20.49
C ARG A 312 22.74 15.71 19.14
N TRP A 313 22.05 16.83 18.93
CA TRP A 313 22.16 17.71 17.75
C TRP A 313 21.47 17.24 16.47
N TYR A 314 20.87 16.06 16.50
CA TYR A 314 19.89 15.62 15.51
C TYR A 314 18.49 16.10 15.89
N LYS A 315 17.62 16.23 14.89
CA LYS A 315 16.20 16.54 15.06
C LYS A 315 15.42 15.30 14.66
N ASP A 316 15.38 14.32 15.55
CA ASP A 316 14.79 13.02 15.24
C ASP A 316 13.27 13.18 15.17
N THR A 317 12.68 12.67 14.08
CA THR A 317 11.25 12.80 13.78
C THR A 317 10.50 11.51 14.03
N ASP A 318 11.12 10.36 13.80
CA ASP A 318 10.45 9.05 13.86
C ASP A 318 11.45 7.96 14.21
N ALA A 319 10.97 6.99 14.97
CA ALA A 319 11.69 5.75 15.24
C ALA A 319 10.89 4.58 14.65
N GLU A 320 11.59 3.55 14.21
CA GLU A 320 10.94 2.35 13.68
C GLU A 320 11.70 1.09 14.13
N PRO A 321 11.20 0.37 15.14
CA PRO A 321 11.78 -0.91 15.53
C PRO A 321 11.43 -1.98 14.50
N LEU A 322 12.41 -2.81 14.15
CA LEU A 322 12.23 -3.89 13.19
C LEU A 322 13.18 -5.05 13.47
N LEU A 323 12.83 -6.24 12.96
CA LEU A 323 13.69 -7.42 13.01
C LEU A 323 14.34 -7.64 11.65
N LEU A 324 15.67 -7.53 11.58
CA LEU A 324 16.44 -7.86 10.39
C LEU A 324 17.26 -9.12 10.67
N SER A 325 17.04 -10.17 9.86
CA SER A 325 17.73 -11.46 9.99
C SER A 325 17.67 -12.06 11.41
N GLY A 326 16.54 -11.89 12.09
CA GLY A 326 16.31 -12.38 13.47
C GLY A 326 16.85 -11.48 14.58
N SER A 327 17.53 -10.39 14.26
CA SER A 327 18.11 -9.45 15.23
C SER A 327 17.32 -8.15 15.30
N GLN A 328 17.13 -7.63 16.51
CA GLN A 328 16.45 -6.36 16.75
C GLN A 328 17.29 -5.19 16.19
N HIS A 329 16.62 -4.34 15.41
CA HIS A 329 17.16 -3.12 14.86
C HIS A 329 16.21 -1.96 15.14
N LEU A 330 16.70 -0.75 14.91
CA LEU A 330 15.93 0.48 15.03
C LEU A 330 16.33 1.43 13.90
N ILE A 331 15.37 1.94 13.15
CA ILE A 331 15.61 3.01 12.17
C ILE A 331 15.24 4.33 12.82
N ILE A 332 16.09 5.33 12.70
CA ILE A 332 15.82 6.71 13.16
C ILE A 332 15.81 7.63 11.95
N SER A 333 14.72 8.36 11.79
CA SER A 333 14.59 9.44 10.81
C SER A 333 14.86 10.78 11.49
N SER A 334 15.57 11.70 10.81
CA SER A 334 15.86 13.03 11.34
C SER A 334 15.79 14.08 10.23
N SER A 335 15.36 15.30 10.57
CA SER A 335 15.19 16.38 9.58
C SER A 335 16.50 16.68 8.82
N SER A 336 16.41 16.78 7.49
CA SER A 336 17.53 17.06 6.59
C SER A 336 18.69 16.07 6.70
N GLN A 337 18.43 14.84 7.12
CA GLN A 337 19.40 13.75 7.22
C GLN A 337 18.89 12.52 6.46
N ARG A 338 19.76 11.51 6.34
CA ARG A 338 19.38 10.16 5.89
C ARG A 338 18.98 9.30 7.09
N PRO A 339 17.95 8.45 7.00
CA PRO A 339 17.60 7.51 8.06
C PRO A 339 18.79 6.66 8.46
N VAL A 340 18.97 6.46 9.76
CA VAL A 340 20.06 5.66 10.33
C VAL A 340 19.50 4.37 10.88
N VAL A 341 20.05 3.25 10.41
CA VAL A 341 19.79 1.91 10.94
C VAL A 341 20.76 1.65 12.10
N TYR A 342 20.21 1.37 13.27
CA TYR A 342 20.91 0.90 14.45
C TYR A 342 20.67 -0.60 14.62
N ARG A 343 21.71 -1.32 15.01
CA ARG A 343 21.61 -2.70 15.49
C ARG A 343 21.51 -2.68 17.01
N PHE A 344 20.59 -3.44 17.58
CA PHE A 344 20.50 -3.64 19.01
C PHE A 344 21.30 -4.89 19.41
N GLU A 345 22.44 -4.70 20.06
CA GLU A 345 23.39 -5.74 20.43
C GLU A 345 23.95 -5.44 21.83
N ASP A 346 24.15 -6.47 22.65
CA ASP A 346 24.59 -6.32 24.05
C ASP A 346 23.70 -5.35 24.86
N LYS A 347 22.39 -5.36 24.59
CA LYS A 347 21.42 -4.41 25.14
C LYS A 347 21.69 -2.95 24.77
N HIS A 348 22.47 -2.65 23.72
CA HIS A 348 22.76 -1.28 23.28
C HIS A 348 22.50 -1.09 21.78
N LEU A 349 22.02 0.09 21.41
CA LEU A 349 21.92 0.53 20.02
C LEU A 349 23.30 0.96 19.51
N ARG A 350 23.79 0.28 18.48
CA ARG A 350 25.02 0.62 17.76
C ARG A 350 24.67 1.00 16.33
N ARG A 351 25.19 2.14 15.86
CA ARG A 351 24.96 2.60 14.48
C ARG A 351 25.51 1.55 13.51
N LEU A 352 24.68 1.06 12.60
CA LEU A 352 25.06 0.08 11.58
C LEU A 352 25.37 0.78 10.25
N THR A 353 24.35 1.43 9.67
CA THR A 353 24.45 2.10 8.36
C THR A 353 23.38 3.17 8.24
N ASP A 354 23.50 4.05 7.27
CA ASP A 354 22.40 4.85 6.75
C ASP A 354 21.67 4.12 5.61
N ILE A 355 20.40 4.49 5.37
CA ILE A 355 19.70 4.14 4.15
C ILE A 355 20.19 5.12 3.06
N PRO A 356 20.85 4.64 1.99
CA PRO A 356 21.42 5.52 0.97
C PRO A 356 20.32 6.24 0.20
N GLU A 357 20.66 7.38 -0.41
CA GLU A 357 19.77 8.15 -1.32
C GLU A 357 18.46 8.64 -0.68
N ALA A 358 18.25 8.34 0.61
CA ALA A 358 17.04 8.62 1.36
C ALA A 358 17.11 9.93 2.15
N TRP A 359 17.34 11.06 1.48
CA TRP A 359 17.41 12.37 2.17
C TRP A 359 16.04 12.87 2.62
N ASP A 360 16.02 13.50 3.80
CA ASP A 360 14.86 14.23 4.37
C ASP A 360 13.59 13.37 4.50
N VAL A 361 13.79 12.09 4.81
CA VAL A 361 12.71 11.18 5.19
C VAL A 361 12.17 11.60 6.55
N TYR A 362 10.85 11.80 6.60
CA TYR A 362 10.14 12.20 7.82
C TYR A 362 9.90 11.01 8.75
N ALA A 363 9.45 9.88 8.20
CA ALA A 363 9.20 8.66 8.95
C ALA A 363 9.42 7.40 8.10
N VAL A 364 9.67 6.29 8.77
CA VAL A 364 9.82 4.97 8.16
C VAL A 364 8.83 4.01 8.83
N LYS A 365 8.05 3.28 8.03
CA LYS A 365 7.23 2.19 8.55
C LYS A 365 7.49 0.91 7.77
N HIS A 366 7.87 -0.15 8.47
CA HIS A 366 8.24 -1.41 7.86
C HIS A 366 7.08 -2.41 7.82
N PHE A 367 7.19 -3.39 6.93
CA PHE A 367 6.36 -4.59 6.96
C PHE A 367 7.17 -5.78 6.46
N THR A 368 6.79 -6.97 6.91
CA THR A 368 7.43 -8.22 6.49
C THR A 368 6.41 -9.05 5.74
N ASP A 369 6.71 -9.32 4.47
CA ASP A 369 6.01 -10.31 3.68
C ASP A 369 6.71 -11.68 3.83
N PRO A 370 5.98 -12.76 4.18
CA PRO A 370 6.58 -14.08 4.34
C PRO A 370 7.23 -14.64 3.07
N GLU A 371 6.74 -14.27 1.89
CA GLU A 371 7.26 -14.73 0.60
C GLU A 371 8.33 -13.77 0.06
N ASP A 372 8.07 -12.46 0.15
CA ASP A 372 8.86 -11.44 -0.55
C ASP A 372 9.91 -10.74 0.33
N GLY A 373 9.90 -10.95 1.64
CA GLY A 373 10.88 -10.42 2.60
C GLY A 373 10.46 -9.10 3.25
N ILE A 374 11.45 -8.30 3.64
CA ILE A 374 11.22 -7.08 4.45
C ILE A 374 11.20 -5.85 3.57
N PHE A 375 10.15 -5.05 3.73
CA PHE A 375 9.93 -3.80 3.03
C PHE A 375 9.80 -2.64 4.02
N ALA A 376 10.05 -1.42 3.54
CA ALA A 376 9.74 -0.22 4.31
C ALA A 376 9.21 0.90 3.42
N CYS A 377 8.25 1.64 3.96
CA CYS A 377 7.69 2.85 3.39
C CYS A 377 8.41 4.06 3.99
N LEU A 378 9.12 4.82 3.17
CA LEU A 378 9.82 6.04 3.54
C LEU A 378 8.96 7.22 3.11
N VAL A 379 8.44 7.99 4.07
CA VAL A 379 7.60 9.14 3.76
C VAL A 379 8.40 10.44 3.74
N ARG A 380 8.14 11.29 2.75
CA ARG A 380 8.66 12.66 2.69
C ARG A 380 7.52 13.66 2.61
N TYR A 381 7.71 14.83 3.21
CA TYR A 381 6.69 15.89 3.15
C TYR A 381 6.46 16.38 1.71
N MET A 382 7.54 16.63 0.97
CA MET A 382 7.52 17.01 -0.44
C MET A 382 8.54 16.17 -1.23
N GLY A 383 8.36 16.08 -2.54
CA GLY A 383 9.16 15.22 -3.41
C GLY A 383 8.51 13.84 -3.54
N ASP A 384 9.31 12.79 -3.67
CA ASP A 384 8.81 11.43 -3.80
C ASP A 384 9.03 10.66 -2.49
N SER A 385 7.98 10.06 -1.95
CA SER A 385 8.09 8.98 -0.96
C SER A 385 8.54 7.69 -1.65
N SER A 386 9.13 6.77 -0.91
CA SER A 386 9.75 5.59 -1.51
C SER A 386 9.29 4.31 -0.83
N LEU A 387 9.05 3.26 -1.60
CA LEU A 387 9.06 1.88 -1.12
C LEU A 387 10.48 1.33 -1.29
N VAL A 388 11.04 0.78 -0.22
CA VAL A 388 12.35 0.12 -0.23
C VAL A 388 12.21 -1.33 0.22
N ARG A 389 13.17 -2.18 -0.17
CA ARG A 389 13.26 -3.58 0.27
C ARG A 389 14.64 -3.89 0.81
N TRP A 390 14.68 -4.70 1.86
CA TRP A 390 15.90 -5.22 2.44
C TRP A 390 16.50 -6.30 1.54
N ASP A 391 17.73 -6.11 1.08
CA ASP A 391 18.43 -7.08 0.20
C ASP A 391 19.33 -8.07 0.94
N GLY A 392 19.30 -8.06 2.27
CA GLY A 392 20.21 -8.84 3.13
C GLY A 392 21.32 -7.99 3.75
N SER A 393 21.66 -6.85 3.15
CA SER A 393 22.73 -5.95 3.61
C SER A 393 22.25 -4.52 3.86
N MET A 394 21.33 -4.02 3.01
CA MET A 394 20.82 -2.66 3.06
C MET A 394 19.43 -2.56 2.43
N PHE A 395 18.74 -1.45 2.70
CA PHE A 395 17.50 -1.13 2.01
C PHE A 395 17.80 -0.52 0.64
N LYS A 396 17.18 -1.06 -0.41
CA LYS A 396 17.24 -0.57 -1.78
C LYS A 396 15.88 -0.07 -2.24
N GLU A 397 15.88 1.06 -2.95
CA GLU A 397 14.66 1.65 -3.49
C GLU A 397 14.05 0.78 -4.59
N LEU A 398 12.73 0.58 -4.52
CA LEU A 398 11.94 -0.20 -5.48
C LEU A 398 10.97 0.66 -6.27
N GLN A 399 10.40 1.68 -5.63
CA GLN A 399 9.35 2.49 -6.23
C GLN A 399 9.29 3.86 -5.58
N GLN A 400 9.18 4.89 -6.41
CA GLN A 400 8.92 6.26 -5.99
C GLN A 400 7.45 6.61 -6.18
N ILE A 401 6.88 7.30 -5.20
CA ILE A 401 5.48 7.69 -5.15
C ILE A 401 5.42 9.18 -4.77
N PRO A 402 4.85 10.06 -5.62
CA PRO A 402 4.82 11.49 -5.35
C PRO A 402 4.09 11.83 -4.06
N SER A 403 4.74 12.66 -3.25
CA SER A 403 4.22 13.21 -2.00
C SER A 403 3.85 14.68 -2.14
N ARG A 404 2.64 15.01 -1.69
CA ARG A 404 2.11 16.37 -1.66
C ARG A 404 1.69 16.74 -0.24
N GLY A 405 2.66 17.13 0.57
CA GLY A 405 2.47 17.38 2.00
C GLY A 405 2.20 16.09 2.77
N SER A 406 3.00 15.05 2.56
CA SER A 406 2.79 13.73 3.18
C SER A 406 3.51 13.61 4.52
N HIS A 407 2.77 13.24 5.57
CA HIS A 407 3.34 12.96 6.91
C HIS A 407 3.34 11.48 7.27
N VAL A 408 2.58 10.67 6.54
CA VAL A 408 2.39 9.25 6.84
C VAL A 408 2.34 8.43 5.57
N PHE A 409 3.09 7.33 5.57
CA PHE A 409 3.01 6.29 4.55
C PHE A 409 2.98 4.93 5.26
N GLN A 410 1.77 4.50 5.61
CA GLN A 410 1.56 3.38 6.54
C GLN A 410 1.25 2.08 5.79
N PRO A 411 2.07 1.03 5.92
CA PRO A 411 1.69 -0.31 5.49
C PRO A 411 0.64 -0.92 6.44
N LEU A 412 -0.36 -1.60 5.88
CA LEU A 412 -1.41 -2.31 6.63
C LEU A 412 -1.73 -3.66 5.96
N TYR A 413 -1.86 -4.71 6.76
CA TYR A 413 -2.24 -6.04 6.27
C TYR A 413 -3.76 -6.23 6.38
N LEU A 414 -4.46 -6.14 5.25
CA LEU A 414 -5.93 -6.19 5.17
C LEU A 414 -6.37 -7.37 4.28
N GLY A 415 -7.40 -8.13 4.67
CA GLY A 415 -7.97 -9.17 3.79
C GLY A 415 -7.02 -10.28 3.30
N ARG A 416 -5.84 -10.43 3.93
CA ARG A 416 -4.71 -11.30 3.52
C ARG A 416 -3.76 -10.71 2.47
N ARG A 417 -3.73 -9.38 2.31
CA ARG A 417 -2.78 -8.68 1.44
C ARG A 417 -2.22 -7.44 2.11
N TRP A 418 -1.02 -7.05 1.70
CA TRP A 418 -0.44 -5.77 2.08
C TRP A 418 -1.05 -4.64 1.27
N TYR A 419 -1.33 -3.54 1.97
CA TYR A 419 -1.70 -2.25 1.42
C TYR A 419 -0.76 -1.20 2.00
N ALA A 420 -0.59 -0.09 1.28
CA ALA A 420 0.15 1.05 1.79
C ALA A 420 -0.69 2.32 1.62
N LEU A 421 -0.90 3.06 2.71
CA LEU A 421 -1.74 4.25 2.73
C LEU A 421 -0.84 5.50 2.82
N LEU A 422 -0.85 6.31 1.78
CA LEU A 422 -0.09 7.56 1.72
C LEU A 422 -1.02 8.75 2.00
N GLY A 423 -0.83 9.39 3.16
CA GLY A 423 -1.52 10.63 3.49
C GLY A 423 -0.98 11.81 2.69
N GLN A 424 -1.85 12.74 2.29
CA GLN A 424 -1.45 13.96 1.58
C GLN A 424 -2.27 15.15 2.07
N ASP A 425 -1.60 16.21 2.48
CA ASP A 425 -2.26 17.45 2.93
C ASP A 425 -2.78 18.27 1.72
N PHE A 426 -2.13 18.18 0.55
CA PHE A 426 -2.50 18.90 -0.68
C PHE A 426 -3.10 18.00 -1.76
N GLY A 427 -3.77 16.91 -1.36
CA GLY A 427 -4.37 15.95 -2.29
C GLY A 427 -5.26 14.92 -1.60
N TYR A 428 -5.59 13.85 -2.32
CA TYR A 428 -6.26 12.70 -1.72
C TYR A 428 -5.25 11.83 -0.97
N THR A 429 -5.72 11.18 0.09
CA THR A 429 -5.00 10.05 0.67
C THR A 429 -5.13 8.88 -0.28
N TRP A 430 -4.01 8.30 -0.72
CA TRP A 430 -4.00 7.17 -1.63
C TRP A 430 -3.88 5.85 -0.88
N VAL A 431 -4.70 4.88 -1.26
CA VAL A 431 -4.57 3.48 -0.86
C VAL A 431 -3.95 2.72 -2.02
N TYR A 432 -2.76 2.20 -1.80
CA TYR A 432 -2.07 1.32 -2.74
C TYR A 432 -2.23 -0.12 -2.29
N LYS A 433 -2.50 -1.00 -3.25
CA LYS A 433 -2.50 -2.45 -3.06
C LYS A 433 -1.13 -2.98 -3.46
N MET A 434 -0.53 -3.79 -2.59
CA MET A 434 0.70 -4.51 -2.92
C MET A 434 0.35 -5.71 -3.81
N GLU A 435 0.90 -5.73 -5.02
CA GLU A 435 0.92 -6.91 -5.89
C GLU A 435 2.19 -7.72 -5.64
N LYS A 436 2.19 -9.00 -6.05
CA LYS A 436 3.32 -9.91 -5.81
C LYS A 436 4.61 -9.32 -6.39
N TRP A 437 5.69 -9.47 -5.63
CA TRP A 437 7.02 -9.06 -6.06
C TRP A 437 7.66 -10.16 -6.95
N GLU A 438 7.04 -10.44 -8.10
CA GLU A 438 7.64 -11.29 -9.12
C GLU A 438 8.59 -10.42 -9.95
N HIS A 439 9.89 -10.48 -9.64
CA HIS A 439 11.02 -9.83 -10.31
C HIS A 439 10.66 -8.86 -11.44
N TRP A 440 10.27 -7.63 -11.08
CA TRP A 440 10.15 -6.54 -12.05
C TRP A 440 11.52 -6.35 -12.70
N GLU A 441 11.65 -6.75 -13.97
CA GLU A 441 12.90 -6.63 -14.72
C GLU A 441 13.31 -5.15 -14.76
N VAL A 442 14.50 -4.87 -14.23
CA VAL A 442 15.20 -3.61 -14.44
C VAL A 442 15.67 -3.64 -15.90
N GLU A 443 14.86 -3.17 -16.84
CA GLU A 443 15.36 -2.90 -18.19
C GLU A 443 16.31 -1.70 -18.11
N ASP A 444 17.59 -2.01 -18.31
CA ASP A 444 18.70 -1.07 -18.32
C ASP A 444 18.51 -0.02 -19.43
N GLY A 445 18.51 1.26 -19.04
CA GLY A 445 18.86 2.38 -19.92
C GLY A 445 17.90 2.74 -21.07
N SER A 446 16.80 3.42 -20.77
CA SER A 446 16.35 4.57 -21.58
C SER A 446 15.46 5.51 -20.76
N GLU A 447 15.67 6.82 -20.91
CA GLU A 447 15.02 7.84 -20.10
C GLU A 447 13.49 7.83 -20.26
N ARG A 448 12.80 7.84 -19.11
CA ARG A 448 11.35 8.08 -18.90
C ARG A 448 10.37 6.95 -19.29
N GLU A 449 10.51 5.80 -18.64
CA GLU A 449 9.34 5.02 -18.22
C GLU A 449 9.37 4.87 -16.70
N LYS A 450 8.37 5.41 -16.00
CA LYS A 450 8.23 5.23 -14.55
C LYS A 450 8.07 3.74 -14.27
N GLN A 451 9.07 3.13 -13.62
CA GLN A 451 8.98 1.77 -13.07
C GLN A 451 7.64 1.62 -12.33
N LYS A 452 6.77 0.73 -12.83
CA LYS A 452 5.59 0.30 -12.09
C LYS A 452 6.10 -0.63 -11.00
N GLY A 453 6.39 -0.07 -9.83
CA GLY A 453 6.69 -0.89 -8.66
C GLY A 453 5.44 -1.63 -8.14
N PRO A 454 5.59 -2.44 -7.10
CA PRO A 454 4.57 -3.39 -6.66
C PRO A 454 3.36 -2.73 -5.99
N LEU A 455 3.44 -1.44 -5.64
CA LEU A 455 2.31 -0.69 -5.12
C LEU A 455 1.49 -0.11 -6.27
N VAL A 456 0.31 -0.70 -6.47
CA VAL A 456 -0.66 -0.29 -7.48
C VAL A 456 -1.77 0.54 -6.83
N PRO A 457 -2.13 1.74 -7.36
CA PRO A 457 -3.22 2.53 -6.82
C PRO A 457 -4.55 1.74 -6.82
N MET A 458 -5.24 1.72 -5.68
CA MET A 458 -6.53 1.04 -5.53
C MET A 458 -7.69 2.01 -5.31
N GLN A 459 -7.54 2.94 -4.36
CA GLN A 459 -8.64 3.82 -3.94
C GLN A 459 -8.10 5.16 -3.45
N GLU A 460 -8.84 6.23 -3.71
CA GLU A 460 -8.63 7.54 -3.11
C GLU A 460 -9.54 7.72 -1.88
N LEU A 461 -9.00 8.24 -0.78
CA LEU A 461 -9.75 8.62 0.41
C LEU A 461 -9.72 10.13 0.60
N LYS A 462 -10.89 10.70 0.91
CA LYS A 462 -11.02 12.11 1.28
C LYS A 462 -10.81 12.28 2.78
N VAL A 463 -9.55 12.52 3.16
CA VAL A 463 -9.13 12.79 4.54
C VAL A 463 -8.39 14.12 4.57
N VAL A 464 -8.74 14.98 5.52
CA VAL A 464 -8.05 16.26 5.74
C VAL A 464 -6.81 15.99 6.58
N GLU A 465 -5.63 16.32 6.07
CA GLU A 465 -4.36 16.30 6.81
C GLU A 465 -4.15 15.03 7.63
N ALA A 466 -4.04 13.89 6.94
CA ALA A 466 -3.83 12.60 7.59
C ALA A 466 -2.49 12.57 8.34
N ARG A 467 -2.46 12.00 9.54
CA ARG A 467 -1.25 11.92 10.38
C ARG A 467 -0.84 10.51 10.80
N ALA A 468 -1.81 9.61 10.95
CA ALA A 468 -1.55 8.22 11.30
C ALA A 468 -2.68 7.33 10.80
N PHE A 469 -2.35 6.08 10.49
CA PHE A 469 -3.31 5.01 10.22
C PHE A 469 -3.01 3.84 11.13
N THR A 470 -4.05 3.21 11.66
CA THR A 470 -3.90 1.93 12.39
C THR A 470 -5.07 1.03 12.04
N SER A 471 -4.84 -0.28 12.03
CA SER A 471 -5.90 -1.25 11.71
C SER A 471 -6.17 -2.17 12.88
N ILE A 472 -7.44 -2.41 13.17
CA ILE A 472 -7.89 -3.32 14.22
C ILE A 472 -8.88 -4.32 13.65
N ARG A 473 -8.69 -5.60 13.97
CA ARG A 473 -9.59 -6.68 13.55
C ARG A 473 -10.44 -7.11 14.74
N VAL A 474 -11.76 -7.05 14.60
CA VAL A 474 -12.70 -7.45 15.65
C VAL A 474 -13.82 -8.29 15.05
N ARG A 475 -14.02 -9.51 15.56
CA ARG A 475 -15.07 -10.45 15.11
C ARG A 475 -15.11 -10.65 13.58
N GLY A 476 -13.93 -10.81 12.95
CA GLY A 476 -13.81 -11.02 11.51
C GLY A 476 -13.96 -9.76 10.63
N ARG A 477 -14.32 -8.61 11.23
CA ARG A 477 -14.34 -7.31 10.56
C ARG A 477 -13.01 -6.59 10.79
N GLN A 478 -12.57 -5.79 9.83
CA GLN A 478 -11.31 -5.06 9.95
C GLN A 478 -11.57 -3.57 9.74
N PHE A 479 -11.24 -2.78 10.76
CA PHE A 479 -11.42 -1.33 10.76
C PHE A 479 -10.07 -0.64 10.65
N ILE A 480 -10.04 0.51 9.96
CA ILE A 480 -8.89 1.38 9.82
C ILE A 480 -9.26 2.72 10.43
N PHE A 481 -8.55 3.10 11.49
CA PHE A 481 -8.64 4.43 12.08
C PHE A 481 -7.66 5.36 11.38
N VAL A 482 -8.11 6.59 11.15
CA VAL A 482 -7.33 7.62 10.46
C VAL A 482 -7.30 8.89 11.31
N ALA A 483 -6.12 9.20 11.83
CA ALA A 483 -5.89 10.45 12.54
C ALA A 483 -5.86 11.62 11.55
N SER A 484 -6.53 12.72 11.90
CA SER A 484 -6.73 13.89 11.04
C SER A 484 -6.41 15.15 11.84
N PHE A 485 -5.42 15.93 11.38
CA PHE A 485 -4.92 17.09 12.12
C PHE A 485 -5.85 18.31 12.05
N GLY A 486 -6.40 18.59 10.87
CA GLY A 486 -7.33 19.71 10.64
C GLY A 486 -8.80 19.30 10.51
N GLY A 487 -9.11 18.00 10.61
CA GLY A 487 -10.45 17.47 10.32
C GLY A 487 -10.96 16.47 11.35
N ALA A 488 -11.98 15.69 10.94
CA ALA A 488 -12.57 14.65 11.77
C ALA A 488 -11.77 13.34 11.67
N THR A 489 -11.40 12.79 12.82
CA THR A 489 -10.79 11.45 12.91
C THR A 489 -11.75 10.41 12.30
N GLY A 490 -11.32 9.71 11.26
CA GLY A 490 -12.16 8.81 10.48
C GLY A 490 -12.01 7.35 10.88
N VAL A 491 -13.08 6.56 10.72
CA VAL A 491 -13.01 5.10 10.79
C VAL A 491 -13.59 4.50 9.51
N TYR A 492 -12.75 3.71 8.84
CA TYR A 492 -13.10 2.97 7.64
C TYR A 492 -13.22 1.49 7.98
N GLU A 493 -14.07 0.77 7.26
CA GLU A 493 -14.11 -0.68 7.28
C GLU A 493 -13.55 -1.20 5.97
N TYR A 494 -12.68 -2.20 6.06
CA TYR A 494 -12.26 -2.99 4.91
C TYR A 494 -13.36 -3.96 4.53
N VAL A 495 -13.86 -3.82 3.30
CA VAL A 495 -14.92 -4.66 2.74
C VAL A 495 -14.39 -5.37 1.51
N GLU A 496 -14.60 -6.68 1.49
CA GLU A 496 -14.37 -7.55 0.34
C GLU A 496 -15.73 -7.90 -0.27
N GLU A 497 -15.96 -7.49 -1.51
CA GLU A 497 -17.15 -7.87 -2.27
C GLU A 497 -16.72 -8.80 -3.41
N GLU A 498 -17.43 -9.92 -3.60
CA GLU A 498 -17.26 -10.74 -4.79
C GLU A 498 -17.61 -9.88 -6.01
N SER A 499 -16.65 -9.70 -6.92
CA SER A 499 -16.91 -8.99 -8.16
C SER A 499 -17.81 -9.87 -9.03
N ILE A 500 -19.07 -9.44 -9.19
CA ILE A 500 -20.07 -10.08 -10.07
C ILE A 500 -19.60 -10.05 -11.53
#